data_AF-M1VRG3-F1
#
_entry.id   AF-M1VRG3-F1
#
_cell.length_a   1.000
_cell.length_b   1.000
_cell.length_c   1.000
_cell.angle_alpha   90.00
_cell.angle_beta   90.00
_cell.angle_gamma   90.00
#
_symmetry.space_group_name_H-M   'P 1'
#
loop_
_entity.id
_entity.type
_entity.pdbx_description
1 polymer ?
#
loop_
_entity_poly.entity_id
_entity_poly.type
_entity_poly.pdbx_seq_one_letter_code
_entity_poly.pdbx_strand_id
1 'polypeptide(L)' 'MILLEKISNSKSVGYFYTPENYPGPGMIEINTQTGEVEFVELSAYDKQDGYPYFANKARGIVKQLWNIGEMPDVKFVAYG' A
#
# COMPACT_ATOMS: atom_id res chain seq x y z
N MET A 1 -7.95 -1.32 -10.52
CA MET A 1 -6.59 -0.87 -10.35
C MET A 1 -6.36 -0.65 -8.87
N ILE A 2 -5.11 -0.44 -8.46
CA ILE A 2 -4.79 0.10 -7.14
C ILE A 2 -4.14 1.46 -7.35
N LEU A 3 -4.62 2.45 -6.62
CA LEU A 3 -3.93 3.72 -6.45
C LEU A 3 -3.08 3.64 -5.19
N LEU A 4 -1.78 3.88 -5.32
CA LEU A 4 -0.86 4.05 -4.19
C LEU A 4 -0.55 5.54 -4.02
N GLU A 5 -0.83 6.07 -2.85
CA GLU A 5 -0.54 7.46 -2.47
C GLU A 5 0.42 7.48 -1.29
N LYS A 6 1.59 8.06 -1.49
CA LYS A 6 2.63 8.10 -0.47
C LYS A 6 2.14 8.90 0.73
N ILE A 7 2.39 8.36 1.91
CA ILE A 7 2.08 9.07 3.15
C ILE A 7 3.00 10.30 3.23
N SER A 8 2.39 11.48 3.28
CA SER A 8 3.09 12.76 3.42
C SER A 8 2.88 13.33 4.83
N ASN A 9 3.79 14.19 5.28
CA ASN A 9 3.74 14.84 6.60
C ASN A 9 3.64 13.89 7.80
N SER A 10 4.15 12.66 7.67
CA SER A 10 4.26 11.66 8.75
C SER A 10 5.71 11.32 9.04
N LYS A 11 5.99 10.81 10.25
CA LYS A 11 7.27 10.16 10.57
C LYS A 11 7.40 8.78 9.94
N SER A 12 6.27 8.20 9.51
CA SER A 12 6.21 6.91 8.84
C SER A 12 6.51 7.03 7.36
N VAL A 13 7.13 6.00 6.79
CA VAL A 13 7.33 5.85 5.35
C VAL A 13 6.36 4.78 4.88
N GLY A 14 5.52 5.06 3.89
CA GLY A 14 4.50 4.11 3.46
C GLY A 14 3.54 4.69 2.43
N TYR A 15 2.46 3.96 2.20
CA TYR A 15 1.44 4.30 1.23
C TYR A 15 0.05 4.03 1.77
N PHE A 16 -0.89 4.92 1.43
CA PHE A 16 -2.29 4.53 1.31
C PHE A 16 -2.46 3.73 0.03
N TYR A 17 -3.27 2.67 0.10
CA TYR A 17 -3.67 1.90 -1.07
C TYR A 17 -5.19 1.91 -1.21
N THR A 18 -5.65 2.35 -2.38
CA THR A 18 -7.08 2.49 -2.68
C THR A 18 -7.45 1.57 -3.84
N PRO A 19 -8.26 0.53 -3.61
CA PRO A 19 -8.83 -0.28 -4.68
C PRO A 19 -9.76 0.58 -5.54
N GLU A 20 -9.63 0.46 -6.87
CA GLU A 20 -10.52 1.16 -7.81
C GLU A 20 -11.98 0.76 -7.57
N ASN A 21 -12.88 1.74 -7.55
CA ASN A 21 -14.32 1.62 -7.29
C ASN A 21 -14.72 1.28 -5.84
N TYR A 22 -13.78 1.23 -4.89
CA TYR A 22 -14.11 0.98 -3.48
C TYR A 22 -13.70 2.15 -2.58
N PRO A 23 -14.65 2.73 -1.82
CA PRO A 23 -14.32 3.75 -0.84
C PRO A 23 -13.63 3.11 0.38
N GLY A 24 -12.68 3.84 0.96
CA GLY A 24 -11.97 3.41 2.18
C GLY A 24 -10.60 2.82 1.87
N PRO A 25 -9.55 3.67 1.78
CA PRO A 25 -8.19 3.20 1.58
C PRO A 25 -7.75 2.32 2.75
N GLY A 26 -6.84 1.39 2.47
CA GLY A 26 -6.01 0.82 3.51
C GLY A 26 -4.68 1.54 3.60
N MET A 27 -3.89 1.19 4.60
CA MET A 27 -2.60 1.80 4.88
C MET A 27 -1.53 0.72 5.09
N ILE A 28 -0.39 0.92 4.44
CA ILE A 28 0.81 0.11 4.64
C ILE A 28 2.00 1.00 4.96
N GLU A 29 2.84 0.51 5.87
CA GLU A 29 4.06 1.19 6.28
C GLU A 29 5.28 0.31 6.03
N ILE A 30 6.42 0.96 5.84
CA ILE A 30 7.73 0.34 5.71
C ILE A 30 8.46 0.52 7.04
N ASN A 31 8.84 -0.59 7.64
CA ASN A 31 9.82 -0.58 8.71
C ASN A 31 11.17 -0.21 8.10
N THR A 32 11.66 1.00 8.34
CA THR A 32 12.88 1.51 7.70
C THR A 32 14.17 0.83 8.19
N GLN A 33 14.11 0.07 9.28
CA GLN A 33 15.26 -0.69 9.80
C GLN A 33 15.40 -2.05 9.11
N THR A 34 14.28 -2.72 8.84
CA THR A 34 14.25 -4.07 8.24
C THR A 34 13.90 -4.04 6.75
N GLY A 35 13.32 -2.94 6.28
CA GLY A 35 12.68 -2.81 4.97
C GLY A 35 11.41 -3.63 4.83
N GLU A 36 10.88 -4.23 5.90
CA GLU A 36 9.62 -4.99 5.84
C GLU A 36 8.44 -4.05 5.62
N VAL A 37 7.44 -4.55 4.90
CA VAL A 37 6.21 -3.80 4.62
C VAL A 37 5.08 -4.46 5.41
N GLU A 38 4.45 -3.66 6.27
CA GLU A 38 3.47 -4.08 7.26
C GLU A 38 2.10 -3.46 6.95
N PHE A 39 1.04 -4.20 7.31
CA PHE A 39 -0.33 -3.70 7.22
C PHE A 39 -0.66 -2.89 8.47
N VAL A 40 -0.91 -1.59 8.30
CA VAL A 40 -1.40 -0.74 9.39
C VAL A 40 -2.91 -0.76 9.44
N GLU A 41 -3.54 -0.63 8.27
CA GLU A 41 -4.99 -0.70 8.14
C GLU A 41 -5.40 -1.44 6.86
N LEU A 42 -6.36 -2.35 6.99
CA LEU A 42 -7.00 -2.98 5.85
C LEU A 42 -8.06 -2.05 5.23
N SER A 43 -8.09 -2.00 3.90
CA SER A 43 -9.16 -1.31 3.16
C SER A 43 -10.53 -1.89 3.52
N ALA A 44 -11.59 -1.12 3.29
CA ALA A 44 -12.96 -1.61 3.55
C ALA A 44 -13.27 -2.88 2.75
N TYR A 45 -12.73 -2.98 1.52
CA TYR A 45 -12.86 -4.17 0.67
C TYR A 45 -12.15 -5.38 1.28
N ASP A 46 -10.88 -5.22 1.68
CA ASP A 46 -10.09 -6.33 2.23
C ASP A 46 -10.66 -6.87 3.55
N LYS A 47 -11.37 -6.02 4.30
CA LYS A 47 -12.11 -6.41 5.52
C LYS A 47 -13.35 -7.27 5.21
N GLN A 48 -13.97 -7.13 4.03
CA GLN A 48 -15.20 -7.84 3.67
C GLN A 48 -14.94 -9.29 3.21
N ASP A 49 -13.95 -9.50 2.35
CA ASP A 49 -13.70 -10.81 1.73
C ASP A 49 -12.89 -11.78 2.61
N GLY A 50 -12.43 -11.34 3.79
CA GLY A 50 -11.62 -12.15 4.72
C GLY A 50 -10.22 -12.51 4.18
N TYR A 51 -9.93 -12.17 2.93
CA TYR A 51 -8.65 -12.32 2.27
C TYR A 51 -8.18 -10.95 1.78
N PRO A 52 -7.10 -10.38 2.36
CA PRO A 52 -6.69 -9.01 2.07
C PRO A 52 -5.91 -8.94 0.74
N TYR A 53 -6.62 -9.18 -0.37
CA TYR A 53 -6.09 -9.25 -1.73
C TYR A 53 -5.35 -7.96 -2.10
N PHE A 54 -5.99 -6.80 -1.89
CA PHE A 54 -5.44 -5.52 -2.28
C PHE A 54 -4.27 -5.11 -1.38
N ALA A 55 -4.39 -5.36 -0.07
CA ALA A 55 -3.29 -5.14 0.86
C ALA A 55 -2.05 -5.96 0.47
N ASN A 56 -2.21 -7.25 0.17
CA ASN A 56 -1.09 -8.11 -0.26
C ASN A 56 -0.45 -7.62 -1.56
N LYS A 57 -1.26 -7.17 -2.54
CA LYS A 57 -0.75 -6.61 -3.79
C LYS A 57 0.01 -5.30 -3.55
N ALA A 58 -0.53 -4.40 -2.73
CA ALA A 58 0.12 -3.15 -2.36
C ALA A 58 1.45 -3.40 -1.63
N ARG A 59 1.47 -4.34 -0.69
CA ARG A 59 2.68 -4.74 0.05
C ARG A 59 3.81 -5.20 -0.87
N GLY A 60 3.52 -6.06 -1.84
CA GLY A 60 4.52 -6.53 -2.80
C GLY A 60 5.12 -5.40 -3.63
N ILE A 61 4.28 -4.48 -4.10
CA ILE A 61 4.71 -3.35 -4.93
C ILE A 61 5.52 -2.34 -4.12
N VAL A 62 5.07 -2.00 -2.92
CA VAL A 62 5.81 -1.09 -2.03
C VAL A 62 7.15 -1.70 -1.61
N LYS A 63 7.22 -3.01 -1.38
CA LYS A 63 8.51 -3.69 -1.12
C LYS A 63 9.44 -3.59 -2.32
N GLN A 64 8.93 -3.76 -3.54
CA GLN A 64 9.73 -3.62 -4.75
C GLN A 64 10.24 -2.17 -4.91
N LEU A 65 9.37 -1.19 -4.76
CA LEU A 65 9.68 0.25 -4.80
C LEU A 65 10.78 0.61 -3.78
N TRP A 66 10.62 0.13 -2.54
CA TRP A 66 11.61 0.30 -1.49
C TRP A 66 12.97 -0.32 -1.87
N ASN A 67 12.97 -1.55 -2.38
CA ASN A 67 14.20 -2.25 -2.75
C ASN A 67 14.97 -1.57 -3.91
N ILE A 68 14.28 -0.88 -4.82
CA ILE A 68 14.90 -0.14 -5.92
C ILE A 68 15.18 1.33 -5.59
N GLY A 69 14.80 1.79 -4.40
CA GLY A 69 14.99 3.17 -3.96
C GLY A 69 14.06 4.19 -4.63
N GLU A 70 13.01 3.74 -5.33
CA GLU A 70 12.04 4.60 -6.00
C GLU A 70 10.75 4.67 -5.21
N MET A 71 10.50 5.81 -4.56
CA MET A 71 9.31 6.02 -3.73
C MET A 71 8.49 7.20 -4.26
N PRO A 72 7.83 7.06 -5.44
CA PRO A 72 7.05 8.13 -6.05
C PRO A 72 5.85 8.50 -5.19
N ASP A 73 5.42 9.75 -5.25
CA ASP A 73 4.30 10.24 -4.44
C ASP A 73 2.97 9.57 -4.82
N VAL A 74 2.80 9.21 -6.10
CA VAL A 74 1.62 8.50 -6.61
C VAL A 74 2.03 7.39 -7.58
N LYS A 75 1.39 6.22 -7.50
CA LYS A 75 1.55 5.13 -8.47
C LYS A 75 0.22 4.43 -8.76
N PHE A 76 -0.12 4.30 -10.04
CA PHE A 76 -1.24 3.48 -10.50
C PHE A 76 -0.76 2.07 -10.84
N VAL A 77 -1.54 1.08 -10.41
CA VAL A 77 -1.24 -0.33 -10.62
C VAL A 77 -2.42 -0.99 -11.31
N ALA A 78 -2.19 -1.51 -12.52
CA ALA A 78 -3.17 -2.29 -13.25
C ALA A 78 -3.42 -3.67 -12.59
N TYR A 79 -4.60 -4.24 -12.81
CA TYR A 79 -4.85 -5.64 -12.49
C TYR A 79 -4.05 -6.50 -13.47
N GLY A 80 -2.83 -6.86 -13.09
CA GLY A 80 -2.14 -8.04 -13.64
C GLY A 80 -2.78 -9.31 -13.14
#